data_AF-A0A9D9W8B6-F1
#
_entry.id   AF-A0A9D9W8B6-F1
#
_cell.length_a   1.000
_cell.length_b   1.000
_cell.length_c   1.000
_cell.angle_alpha   90.00
_cell.angle_beta   90.00
_cell.angle_gamma   90.00
#
_symmetry.space_group_name_H-M   'P 1'
#
loop_
_entity.id
_entity.type
_entity.pdbx_description
1 polymer ?
#
loop_
_entity_poly.entity_id
_entity_poly.type
_entity_poly.pdbx_seq_one_letter_code
_entity_poly.pdbx_strand_id
1 'polypeptide(L)'
;MKKLLGLFAISTVAFAQHVEIKQSKGPTLGYSATSSIQIIKKDGLSFKDLNKNGKLDSYEDWRKPVDVRAADLAKQLSVQEIAGLMLYSGHQAIPARPDGYFAGTYSGKPFDPKTMDASELTDQQKKFLKEDNLRHVLVTTVSSPEDAAKWNNKIQAFCESIGKGIPANNSTDPRHGTQARAEFNAAAGGLISMWPSSLGMAATFKPELIQQFGRVAAQEYRALGIATALSPQVDMATEPRWLRFDGTFGESSKLSAAMAEAYCNGFQNETWGAQSVNAMVKHWPGGGSGEAGRDAHYANGKFAVYPGNNFNEHLIPFTEGAFKLTGQTKKAAAVMPYYTISWNQTNENVANNYNKYLVTDLLRKQYGYDGVVCTDWSVTGDHKAMDVFIDGKVWGVENLNMAERHYKILMAGADQFGGNNDMKPIIDAYA
;
A
#
# COMPACT_ATOMS: atom_id res chain seq x y z
N MET A 1 -49.08 39.74 30.71
CA MET A 1 -48.04 39.81 29.66
C MET A 1 -46.67 40.03 30.31
N LYS A 2 -45.95 38.95 30.65
CA LYS A 2 -44.54 39.00 31.06
C LYS A 2 -43.75 38.22 30.01
N LYS A 3 -42.85 38.90 29.31
CA LYS A 3 -41.95 38.32 28.30
C LYS A 3 -40.85 37.53 29.03
N LEU A 4 -40.81 36.21 28.82
CA LEU A 4 -39.64 35.40 29.11
C LEU A 4 -38.74 35.47 27.87
N LEU A 5 -37.56 36.11 27.98
CA LEU A 5 -36.48 35.92 27.02
C LEU A 5 -35.80 34.59 27.33
N GLY A 6 -35.96 33.61 26.45
CA GLY A 6 -35.13 32.40 26.45
C GLY A 6 -33.77 32.71 25.84
N LEU A 7 -32.72 32.62 26.64
CA LEU A 7 -31.34 32.50 26.15
C LEU A 7 -31.23 31.16 25.40
N PHE A 8 -31.05 31.20 24.08
CA PHE A 8 -30.52 30.06 23.34
C PHE A 8 -29.03 29.95 23.66
N ALA A 9 -28.69 29.05 24.58
CA ALA A 9 -27.33 28.55 24.71
C ALA A 9 -27.02 27.72 23.45
N ILE A 10 -26.19 28.27 22.55
CA ILE A 10 -25.54 27.47 21.51
C ILE A 10 -24.54 26.59 22.24
N SER A 11 -24.98 25.38 22.58
CA SER A 11 -24.12 24.26 22.92
C SER A 11 -23.28 23.94 21.69
N THR A 12 -22.09 24.51 21.58
CA THR A 12 -21.05 24.03 20.67
C THR A 12 -20.55 22.71 21.24
N VAL A 13 -21.22 21.61 20.88
CA VAL A 13 -20.65 20.29 21.06
C VAL A 13 -19.49 20.18 20.07
N ALA A 14 -18.27 20.20 20.59
CA ALA A 14 -17.05 20.06 19.83
C ALA A 14 -16.92 18.62 19.29
N PHE A 15 -17.59 18.32 18.17
CA PHE A 15 -17.44 17.04 17.45
C PHE A 15 -16.82 17.19 16.05
N ALA A 16 -16.57 18.40 15.56
CA ALA A 16 -16.00 18.59 14.24
C ALA A 16 -14.53 19.04 14.32
N GLN A 17 -13.60 18.09 14.48
CA GLN A 17 -12.18 18.31 14.13
C GLN A 17 -11.97 18.44 12.61
N HIS A 18 -13.03 18.21 11.82
CA HIS A 18 -13.04 18.25 10.36
C HIS A 18 -13.98 19.36 9.86
N VAL A 19 -13.50 20.17 8.93
CA VAL A 19 -14.26 21.25 8.29
C VAL A 19 -14.44 20.92 6.82
N GLU A 20 -15.70 20.93 6.38
CA GLU A 20 -16.05 20.77 4.98
C GLU A 20 -16.36 22.12 4.32
N ILE A 21 -15.85 22.31 3.10
CA ILE A 21 -16.19 23.42 2.22
C ILE A 21 -16.85 22.83 0.98
N LYS A 22 -18.18 22.92 0.96
CA LYS A 22 -18.98 22.63 -0.23
C LYS A 22 -18.93 23.84 -1.15
N GLN A 23 -18.52 23.62 -2.39
CA GLN A 23 -18.38 24.66 -3.39
C GLN A 23 -19.37 24.43 -4.54
N SER A 24 -19.76 25.49 -5.23
CA SER A 24 -20.72 25.41 -6.33
C SER A 24 -20.17 24.70 -7.57
N LYS A 25 -18.84 24.60 -7.71
CA LYS A 25 -18.13 23.88 -8.77
C LYS A 25 -16.88 23.20 -8.20
N GLY A 26 -16.58 22.01 -8.70
CA GLY A 26 -15.40 21.25 -8.29
C GLY A 26 -15.62 20.36 -7.06
N PRO A 27 -14.54 19.88 -6.41
CA PRO A 27 -14.61 18.96 -5.29
C PRO A 27 -15.03 19.67 -4.00
N THR A 28 -15.73 18.94 -3.13
CA THR A 28 -15.83 19.29 -1.71
C THR A 28 -14.45 19.18 -1.07
N LEU A 29 -14.00 20.25 -0.40
CA LEU A 29 -12.77 20.20 0.36
C LEU A 29 -13.09 19.80 1.80
N GLY A 30 -12.38 18.82 2.34
CA GLY A 30 -12.41 18.50 3.75
C GLY A 30 -11.03 18.68 4.36
N TYR A 31 -10.87 19.46 5.42
CA TYR A 31 -9.59 19.67 6.10
C TYR A 31 -9.74 19.59 7.61
N SER A 32 -8.63 19.41 8.33
CA SER A 32 -8.66 19.43 9.79
C SER A 32 -8.52 20.85 10.33
N ALA A 33 -9.37 21.22 11.29
CA ALA A 33 -9.23 22.52 11.97
C ALA A 33 -7.90 22.65 12.72
N THR A 34 -7.23 21.54 13.03
CA THR A 34 -5.95 21.50 13.74
C THR A 34 -4.74 21.38 12.81
N SER A 35 -4.91 21.25 11.49
CA SER A 35 -3.78 21.12 10.57
C SER A 35 -3.08 22.44 10.24
N SER A 36 -3.61 23.57 10.73
CA SER A 36 -3.10 24.95 10.53
C SER A 36 -3.06 25.43 9.07
N ILE A 37 -3.52 24.62 8.11
CA ILE A 37 -3.63 25.04 6.72
C ILE A 37 -4.62 26.20 6.60
N GLN A 38 -4.42 27.03 5.59
CA GLN A 38 -5.32 28.11 5.25
C GLN A 38 -6.12 27.77 3.99
N ILE A 39 -7.24 28.47 3.82
CA ILE A 39 -8.08 28.35 2.63
C ILE A 39 -7.84 29.55 1.74
N ILE A 40 -7.31 29.31 0.55
CA ILE A 40 -7.11 30.32 -0.47
C ILE A 40 -8.37 30.42 -1.31
N LYS A 41 -8.91 31.63 -1.46
CA LYS A 41 -10.03 31.91 -2.36
C LYS A 41 -9.51 32.53 -3.65
N LYS A 42 -9.81 31.91 -4.79
CA LYS A 42 -9.43 32.39 -6.12
C LYS A 42 -10.55 32.08 -7.12
N ASP A 43 -10.93 33.05 -7.94
CA ASP A 43 -11.98 32.91 -8.95
C ASP A 43 -13.34 32.40 -8.41
N GLY A 44 -13.67 32.75 -7.16
CA GLY A 44 -14.88 32.27 -6.48
C GLY A 44 -14.83 30.82 -5.99
N LEU A 45 -13.66 30.18 -6.07
CA LEU A 45 -13.40 28.82 -5.62
C LEU A 45 -12.44 28.81 -4.43
N SER A 46 -12.48 27.75 -3.64
CA SER A 46 -11.63 27.50 -2.49
C SER A 46 -10.57 26.45 -2.81
N PHE A 47 -9.39 26.62 -2.21
CA PHE A 47 -8.24 25.74 -2.33
C PHE A 47 -7.56 25.62 -0.96
N LYS A 48 -6.90 24.49 -0.72
CA LYS A 48 -6.09 24.28 0.47
C LYS A 48 -4.67 24.79 0.23
N ASP A 49 -4.18 25.65 1.10
CA ASP A 49 -2.76 26.00 1.21
C ASP A 49 -2.06 24.91 2.03
N LEU A 50 -1.70 23.82 1.36
CA LEU A 50 -1.14 22.60 1.95
C LEU A 50 0.28 22.82 2.47
N ASN A 51 1.10 23.62 1.78
CA ASN A 51 2.45 23.97 2.27
C ASN A 51 2.52 25.24 3.13
N LYS A 52 1.39 25.94 3.29
CA LYS A 52 1.23 27.09 4.19
C LYS A 52 2.07 28.29 3.77
N ASN A 53 2.27 28.50 2.47
CA ASN A 53 3.07 29.60 1.94
C ASN A 53 2.23 30.84 1.53
N GLY A 54 0.91 30.77 1.68
CA GLY A 54 -0.03 31.84 1.35
C GLY A 54 -0.30 32.03 -0.15
N LYS A 55 0.16 31.11 -1.00
CA LYS A 55 0.02 31.15 -2.47
C LYS A 55 -0.65 29.86 -2.94
N LEU A 56 -1.47 29.98 -3.98
CA LEU A 56 -2.03 28.81 -4.64
C LEU A 56 -0.99 28.23 -5.59
N ASP A 57 -0.26 27.21 -5.13
CA ASP A 57 0.70 26.48 -5.97
C ASP A 57 0.00 25.55 -6.96
N SER A 58 0.69 25.17 -8.04
CA SER A 58 0.06 24.37 -9.09
C SER A 58 -0.35 22.99 -8.58
N TYR A 59 0.38 22.38 -7.65
CA TYR A 59 0.00 21.09 -7.06
C TYR A 59 -1.23 21.17 -6.14
N GLU A 60 -1.57 22.34 -5.62
CA GLU A 60 -2.73 22.58 -4.76
C GLU A 60 -4.00 22.90 -5.56
N ASP A 61 -3.82 23.39 -6.79
CA ASP A 61 -4.90 23.73 -7.70
C ASP A 61 -5.53 22.47 -8.31
N TRP A 62 -6.58 21.97 -7.65
CA TRP A 62 -7.36 20.80 -8.08
C TRP A 62 -8.00 20.93 -9.48
N ARG A 63 -7.99 22.12 -10.10
CA ARG A 63 -8.44 22.32 -11.49
C ARG A 63 -7.40 21.85 -12.50
N LYS A 64 -6.13 21.70 -12.09
CA LYS A 64 -5.04 21.28 -12.96
C LYS A 64 -5.03 19.75 -13.11
N PRO A 65 -4.60 19.23 -14.28
CA PRO A 65 -4.36 17.81 -14.48
C PRO A 65 -3.41 17.21 -13.44
N VAL A 66 -3.62 15.94 -13.08
CA VAL A 66 -2.89 15.28 -11.99
C VAL A 66 -1.38 15.18 -12.25
N ASP A 67 -0.98 14.99 -13.51
CA ASP A 67 0.41 14.96 -13.98
C ASP A 67 1.09 16.33 -13.82
N VAL A 68 0.39 17.42 -14.14
CA VAL A 68 0.89 18.79 -13.92
C VAL A 68 1.07 19.05 -12.43
N ARG A 69 0.11 18.61 -11.60
CA ARG A 69 0.18 18.77 -10.14
C ARG A 69 1.32 17.96 -9.53
N ALA A 70 1.48 16.70 -9.96
CA ALA A 70 2.56 15.83 -9.49
C ALA A 70 3.94 16.36 -9.89
N ALA A 71 4.09 16.83 -11.14
CA ALA A 71 5.35 17.41 -11.62
C ALA A 71 5.71 18.72 -10.90
N ASP A 72 4.73 19.55 -10.57
CA ASP A 72 4.93 20.74 -9.76
C ASP A 72 5.37 20.38 -8.33
N LEU A 73 4.66 19.46 -7.67
CA LEU A 73 5.02 19.01 -6.33
C LEU A 73 6.45 18.42 -6.31
N ALA A 74 6.78 17.53 -7.25
CA ALA A 74 8.10 16.89 -7.32
C ALA A 74 9.25 17.90 -7.41
N LYS A 75 9.08 19.02 -8.13
CA LYS A 75 10.09 20.09 -8.22
C LYS A 75 10.30 20.84 -6.90
N GLN A 76 9.34 20.76 -5.99
CA GLN A 76 9.37 21.46 -4.71
C GLN A 76 9.83 20.58 -3.55
N LEU A 77 10.00 19.27 -3.76
CA LEU A 77 10.44 18.34 -2.72
C LEU A 77 11.96 18.37 -2.58
N SER A 78 12.40 18.37 -1.32
CA SER A 78 13.78 18.06 -0.96
C SER A 78 14.11 16.59 -1.20
N VAL A 79 15.40 16.25 -1.24
CA VAL A 79 15.86 14.85 -1.36
C VAL A 79 15.32 14.00 -0.20
N GLN A 80 15.24 14.56 1.01
CA GLN A 80 14.68 13.89 2.19
C GLN A 80 13.19 13.62 2.05
N GLU A 81 12.42 14.57 1.52
CA GLU A 81 10.99 14.33 1.26
C GLU A 81 10.80 13.29 0.15
N ILE A 82 11.61 13.31 -0.90
CA ILE A 82 11.59 12.29 -1.96
C ILE A 82 11.90 10.91 -1.37
N ALA A 83 12.96 10.79 -0.56
CA ALA A 83 13.31 9.54 0.11
C ALA A 83 12.17 9.03 1.01
N GLY A 84 11.50 9.92 1.74
CA GLY A 84 10.34 9.56 2.55
C GLY A 84 9.15 9.02 1.74
N LEU A 85 8.91 9.55 0.54
CA LEU A 85 7.87 9.04 -0.36
C LEU A 85 8.21 7.66 -0.97
N MET A 86 9.49 7.25 -0.92
CA MET A 86 9.91 5.89 -1.29
C MET A 86 9.72 4.90 -0.13
N LEU A 87 9.44 5.35 1.09
CA LEU A 87 9.26 4.47 2.23
C LEU A 87 7.85 3.88 2.29
N TYR A 88 7.78 2.60 2.67
CA TYR A 88 6.56 1.90 3.00
C TYR A 88 6.69 1.28 4.38
N SER A 89 5.79 1.62 5.30
CA SER A 89 6.00 1.31 6.72
C SER A 89 6.09 -0.20 7.00
N GLY A 90 6.75 -0.53 8.10
CA GLY A 90 6.51 -1.80 8.79
C GLY A 90 5.03 -1.95 9.19
N HIS A 91 4.63 -3.16 9.55
CA HIS A 91 3.27 -3.51 9.95
C HIS A 91 2.75 -2.64 11.11
N GLN A 92 1.58 -2.02 10.93
CA GLN A 92 0.92 -1.18 11.93
C GLN A 92 -0.41 -1.79 12.38
N ALA A 93 -0.51 -2.13 13.66
CA ALA A 93 -1.78 -2.49 14.29
C ALA A 93 -2.48 -1.25 14.87
N ILE A 94 -3.81 -1.23 14.86
CA ILE A 94 -4.65 -0.16 15.40
C ILE A 94 -5.66 -0.78 16.39
N PRO A 95 -5.46 -0.63 17.70
CA PRO A 95 -4.31 -0.02 18.35
C PRO A 95 -3.05 -0.88 18.21
N ALA A 96 -1.88 -0.29 18.47
CA ALA A 96 -0.64 -1.03 18.47
C ALA A 96 -0.60 -2.06 19.61
N ARG A 97 0.15 -3.15 19.39
CA ARG A 97 0.35 -4.16 20.43
C ARG A 97 1.09 -3.54 21.62
N PRO A 98 0.76 -3.94 22.87
CA PRO A 98 1.44 -3.41 24.05
C PRO A 98 2.89 -3.91 24.17
N ASP A 99 3.20 -5.07 23.57
CA ASP A 99 4.50 -5.72 23.63
C ASP A 99 4.79 -6.57 22.38
N GLY A 100 6.02 -7.12 22.33
CA GLY A 100 6.47 -8.00 21.27
C GLY A 100 6.75 -7.30 19.93
N TYR A 101 6.71 -8.07 18.86
CA TYR A 101 6.90 -7.54 17.51
C TYR A 101 5.76 -6.61 17.12
N PHE A 102 6.12 -5.48 16.50
CA PHE A 102 5.19 -4.42 16.09
C PHE A 102 4.48 -3.74 17.26
N ALA A 103 5.07 -3.80 18.47
CA ALA A 103 4.61 -3.01 19.59
C ALA A 103 4.73 -1.50 19.32
N GLY A 104 3.86 -0.73 19.94
CA GLY A 104 3.86 0.72 19.85
C GLY A 104 3.55 1.37 21.20
N THR A 105 3.93 2.63 21.31
CA THR A 105 3.72 3.42 22.53
C THR A 105 2.85 4.64 22.26
N TYR A 106 2.19 5.10 23.31
CA TYR A 106 1.34 6.28 23.34
C TYR A 106 1.84 7.17 24.47
N SER A 107 2.59 8.22 24.14
CA SER A 107 3.31 9.05 25.13
C SER A 107 4.25 8.22 26.02
N GLY A 108 4.99 7.31 25.40
CA GLY A 108 5.98 6.45 26.06
C GLY A 108 5.40 5.27 26.84
N LYS A 109 4.08 5.05 26.80
CA LYS A 109 3.41 3.93 27.51
C LYS A 109 2.80 2.94 26.53
N PRO A 110 2.76 1.63 26.84
CA PRO A 110 1.96 0.66 26.08
C PRO A 110 0.49 1.03 26.03
N PHE A 111 -0.24 0.52 25.05
CA PHE A 111 -1.68 0.71 24.94
C PHE A 111 -2.43 0.16 26.16
N ASP A 112 -3.30 0.97 26.75
CA ASP A 112 -4.24 0.55 27.80
C ASP A 112 -5.68 0.90 27.38
N PRO A 113 -6.54 -0.09 27.07
CA PRO A 113 -7.90 0.16 26.61
C PRO A 113 -8.79 0.85 27.65
N LYS A 114 -8.38 0.92 28.93
CA LYS A 114 -9.15 1.63 29.97
C LYS A 114 -8.91 3.13 29.96
N THR A 115 -7.78 3.58 29.42
CA THR A 115 -7.32 4.97 29.54
C THR A 115 -6.97 5.61 28.21
N MET A 116 -6.91 4.84 27.12
CA MET A 116 -6.50 5.30 25.80
C MET A 116 -7.57 5.00 24.74
N ASP A 117 -7.72 5.92 23.79
CA ASP A 117 -8.53 5.72 22.60
C ASP A 117 -7.75 4.89 21.57
N ALA A 118 -8.32 3.76 21.15
CA ALA A 118 -7.71 2.81 20.21
C ALA A 118 -7.32 3.43 18.86
N SER A 119 -7.98 4.53 18.50
CA SER A 119 -7.74 5.24 17.24
C SER A 119 -6.60 6.26 17.31
N GLU A 120 -5.96 6.45 18.47
CA GLU A 120 -4.82 7.36 18.60
C GLU A 120 -3.61 6.93 17.77
N LEU A 121 -2.82 7.91 17.33
CA LEU A 121 -1.55 7.65 16.65
C LEU A 121 -0.46 7.32 17.67
N THR A 122 0.32 6.28 17.40
CA THR A 122 1.47 5.90 18.22
C THR A 122 2.60 6.93 18.10
N ASP A 123 3.52 6.90 19.07
CA ASP A 123 4.74 7.72 19.02
C ASP A 123 5.60 7.36 17.80
N GLN A 124 5.66 6.07 17.44
CA GLN A 124 6.41 5.57 16.28
C GLN A 124 5.78 6.05 14.96
N GLN A 125 4.45 6.06 14.87
CA GLN A 125 3.72 6.59 13.71
C GLN A 125 4.01 8.09 13.54
N LYS A 126 3.86 8.87 14.60
CA LYS A 126 4.17 10.31 14.56
C LYS A 126 5.62 10.56 14.15
N LYS A 127 6.56 9.73 14.63
CA LYS A 127 7.97 9.81 14.29
C LYS A 127 8.20 9.61 12.79
N PHE A 128 7.85 8.45 12.21
CA PHE A 128 8.15 8.19 10.80
C PHE A 128 7.41 9.14 9.84
N LEU A 129 6.23 9.63 10.22
CA LEU A 129 5.48 10.59 9.39
C LEU A 129 6.17 11.95 9.36
N LYS A 130 6.73 12.39 10.49
CA LYS A 130 7.30 13.73 10.68
C LYS A 130 8.78 13.79 10.35
N GLU A 131 9.56 12.84 10.83
CA GLU A 131 11.03 12.83 10.74
C GLU A 131 11.49 12.19 9.43
N ASP A 132 10.85 11.10 9.01
CA ASP A 132 11.23 10.33 7.81
C ASP A 132 10.37 10.64 6.58
N ASN A 133 9.40 11.57 6.69
CA ASN A 133 8.48 11.96 5.61
C ASN A 133 7.69 10.79 4.99
N LEU A 134 7.57 9.65 5.68
CA LEU A 134 6.89 8.46 5.19
C LEU A 134 5.41 8.75 4.94
N ARG A 135 4.86 8.26 3.83
CA ARG A 135 3.42 8.39 3.51
C ARG A 135 2.70 7.08 3.22
N HIS A 136 3.39 5.97 2.99
CA HIS A 136 2.75 4.68 2.69
C HIS A 136 2.71 3.79 3.93
N VAL A 137 1.52 3.57 4.50
CA VAL A 137 1.36 2.90 5.80
C VAL A 137 0.65 1.56 5.63
N LEU A 138 1.28 0.47 6.05
CA LEU A 138 0.66 -0.86 6.06
C LEU A 138 -0.09 -1.11 7.37
N VAL A 139 -1.42 -1.14 7.28
CA VAL A 139 -2.31 -1.50 8.39
C VAL A 139 -2.54 -3.01 8.39
N THR A 140 -2.28 -3.66 9.52
CA THR A 140 -2.54 -5.10 9.72
C THR A 140 -3.88 -5.33 10.38
N THR A 141 -3.97 -5.16 11.68
CA THR A 141 -5.19 -5.41 12.45
C THR A 141 -5.83 -4.10 12.89
N VAL A 142 -7.16 -4.08 12.91
CA VAL A 142 -7.95 -2.97 13.46
C VAL A 142 -8.89 -3.53 14.54
N SER A 143 -9.06 -2.81 15.64
CA SER A 143 -9.98 -3.20 16.72
C SER A 143 -11.45 -3.14 16.28
N SER A 144 -11.80 -2.14 15.48
CA SER A 144 -13.12 -2.00 14.89
C SER A 144 -13.07 -1.14 13.61
N PRO A 145 -14.11 -1.22 12.75
CA PRO A 145 -14.23 -0.31 11.61
C PRO A 145 -14.29 1.17 12.00
N GLU A 146 -14.92 1.48 13.15
CA GLU A 146 -15.01 2.84 13.65
C GLU A 146 -13.64 3.38 14.11
N ASP A 147 -12.86 2.56 14.80
CA ASP A 147 -11.50 2.93 15.21
C ASP A 147 -10.58 3.14 14.00
N ALA A 148 -10.71 2.30 12.96
CA ALA A 148 -9.98 2.45 11.71
C ALA A 148 -10.29 3.78 11.03
N ALA A 149 -11.57 4.15 10.92
CA ALA A 149 -12.00 5.42 10.33
C ALA A 149 -11.51 6.63 11.15
N LYS A 150 -11.63 6.59 12.48
CA LYS A 150 -11.13 7.65 13.38
C LYS A 150 -9.61 7.78 13.30
N TRP A 151 -8.88 6.66 13.28
CA TRP A 151 -7.43 6.64 13.14
C TRP A 151 -7.01 7.21 11.79
N ASN A 152 -7.71 6.83 10.70
CA ASN A 152 -7.48 7.39 9.38
C ASN A 152 -7.65 8.91 9.38
N ASN A 153 -8.70 9.43 10.02
CA ASN A 153 -8.89 10.89 10.11
C ASN A 153 -7.74 11.57 10.89
N LYS A 154 -7.27 10.95 11.98
CA LYS A 154 -6.15 11.47 12.79
C LYS A 154 -4.82 11.45 12.01
N ILE A 155 -4.50 10.38 11.29
CA ILE A 155 -3.26 10.30 10.49
C ILE A 155 -3.29 11.27 9.30
N GLN A 156 -4.44 11.43 8.64
CA GLN A 156 -4.60 12.41 7.56
C GLN A 156 -4.46 13.85 8.09
N ALA A 157 -5.08 14.17 9.24
CA ALA A 157 -4.93 15.48 9.88
C ALA A 157 -3.47 15.76 10.28
N PHE A 158 -2.77 14.75 10.81
CA PHE A 158 -1.34 14.86 11.14
C PHE A 158 -0.49 15.13 9.90
N CYS A 159 -0.69 14.37 8.82
CA CYS A 159 0.03 14.57 7.56
C CYS A 159 -0.27 15.92 6.89
N GLU A 160 -1.53 16.38 6.92
CA GLU A 160 -1.94 17.71 6.45
C GLU A 160 -1.25 18.83 7.26
N SER A 161 -0.89 18.57 8.52
CA SER A 161 -0.25 19.54 9.40
C SER A 161 1.25 19.72 9.19
N ILE A 162 1.91 18.91 8.35
CA ILE A 162 3.36 18.89 8.19
C ILE A 162 3.80 18.99 6.72
N GLY A 163 4.98 19.54 6.48
CA GLY A 163 5.62 19.60 5.16
C GLY A 163 4.70 20.20 4.09
N LYS A 164 4.58 19.50 2.96
CA LYS A 164 3.73 19.88 1.81
C LYS A 164 2.28 19.39 1.92
N GLY A 165 1.83 18.93 3.09
CA GLY A 165 0.48 18.40 3.29
C GLY A 165 0.17 17.16 2.45
N ILE A 166 1.19 16.37 2.07
CA ILE A 166 1.01 15.12 1.32
C ILE A 166 0.28 14.12 2.22
N PRO A 167 -0.87 13.56 1.80
CA PRO A 167 -1.66 12.66 2.62
C PRO A 167 -0.97 11.31 2.84
N ALA A 168 -1.35 10.61 3.91
CA ALA A 168 -0.98 9.21 4.05
C ALA A 168 -1.77 8.34 3.05
N ASN A 169 -1.12 7.32 2.50
CA ASN A 169 -1.74 6.23 1.76
C ASN A 169 -1.74 4.99 2.67
N ASN A 170 -2.88 4.75 3.30
CA ASN A 170 -3.06 3.59 4.17
C ASN A 170 -3.43 2.37 3.34
N SER A 171 -2.83 1.24 3.67
CA SER A 171 -2.91 0.02 2.89
C SER A 171 -3.11 -1.22 3.74
N THR A 172 -3.37 -2.35 3.09
CA THR A 172 -3.59 -3.61 3.78
C THR A 172 -3.22 -4.80 2.90
N ASP A 173 -2.74 -5.86 3.54
CA ASP A 173 -2.85 -7.22 3.02
C ASP A 173 -4.33 -7.66 2.94
N PRO A 174 -4.67 -8.73 2.18
CA PRO A 174 -6.04 -9.21 2.06
C PRO A 174 -6.77 -9.37 3.40
N ARG A 175 -7.91 -8.69 3.55
CA ARG A 175 -8.74 -8.73 4.76
C ARG A 175 -9.94 -9.66 4.73
N HIS A 176 -10.40 -10.02 3.53
CA HIS A 176 -11.67 -10.70 3.31
C HIS A 176 -11.60 -12.23 3.49
N GLY A 177 -10.44 -12.78 3.84
CA GLY A 177 -10.30 -14.19 4.19
C GLY A 177 -10.90 -14.47 5.57
N THR A 178 -11.49 -15.66 5.75
CA THR A 178 -12.16 -16.05 7.00
C THR A 178 -11.22 -16.28 8.18
N GLN A 179 -9.92 -16.48 7.94
CA GLN A 179 -8.93 -16.77 8.98
C GLN A 179 -7.58 -16.12 8.64
N ALA A 180 -6.95 -15.51 9.64
CA ALA A 180 -5.55 -15.11 9.61
C ALA A 180 -4.70 -16.24 10.22
N ARG A 181 -3.72 -16.74 9.46
CA ARG A 181 -2.85 -17.85 9.89
C ARG A 181 -1.36 -17.58 9.67
N ALA A 182 -1.02 -16.50 8.96
CA ALA A 182 0.32 -16.09 8.62
C ALA A 182 0.42 -14.55 8.58
N GLU A 183 1.62 -14.03 8.47
CA GLU A 183 1.91 -12.59 8.34
C GLU A 183 1.21 -11.94 7.14
N PHE A 184 1.22 -12.61 6.00
CA PHE A 184 0.82 -12.06 4.69
C PHE A 184 -0.70 -12.09 4.54
N ASN A 185 -1.40 -12.64 5.53
CA ASN A 185 -2.83 -12.53 5.71
C ASN A 185 -3.20 -12.08 7.14
N ALA A 186 -2.28 -11.42 7.86
CA ALA A 186 -2.53 -10.97 9.23
C ALA A 186 -3.68 -9.96 9.34
N ALA A 187 -4.07 -9.36 8.21
CA ALA A 187 -5.20 -8.45 8.10
C ALA A 187 -6.56 -9.15 7.89
N ALA A 188 -6.56 -10.47 7.64
CA ALA A 188 -7.75 -11.28 7.40
C ALA A 188 -8.66 -11.39 8.63
N GLY A 189 -9.96 -11.51 8.39
CA GLY A 189 -10.99 -11.54 9.42
C GLY A 189 -11.51 -10.15 9.79
N GLY A 190 -12.12 -10.05 10.97
CA GLY A 190 -12.72 -8.82 11.49
C GLY A 190 -14.23 -8.72 11.22
N LEU A 191 -14.73 -7.48 11.18
CA LEU A 191 -16.17 -7.16 11.10
C LEU A 191 -16.62 -6.71 9.70
N ILE A 192 -15.87 -7.08 8.67
CA ILE A 192 -16.22 -6.83 7.25
C ILE A 192 -16.76 -8.12 6.60
N SER A 193 -17.23 -8.04 5.36
CA SER A 193 -17.67 -9.22 4.62
C SER A 193 -16.55 -10.27 4.47
N MET A 194 -16.88 -11.55 4.62
CA MET A 194 -15.92 -12.66 4.53
C MET A 194 -16.23 -13.52 3.31
N TRP A 195 -15.19 -13.91 2.59
CA TRP A 195 -15.28 -14.57 1.29
C TRP A 195 -14.39 -15.82 1.24
N PRO A 196 -14.64 -16.75 0.29
CA PRO A 196 -13.69 -17.82 -0.02
C PRO A 196 -12.29 -17.26 -0.35
N SER A 197 -11.25 -18.09 -0.19
CA SER A 197 -9.90 -17.74 -0.66
C SER A 197 -9.90 -17.46 -2.17
N SER A 198 -8.86 -16.81 -2.69
CA SER A 198 -8.72 -16.59 -4.13
C SER A 198 -8.87 -17.89 -4.93
N LEU A 199 -8.30 -19.00 -4.44
CA LEU A 199 -8.42 -20.30 -5.09
C LEU A 199 -9.86 -20.83 -5.05
N GLY A 200 -10.55 -20.68 -3.92
CA GLY A 200 -11.96 -21.04 -3.80
C GLY A 200 -12.86 -20.20 -4.71
N MET A 201 -12.54 -18.92 -4.88
CA MET A 201 -13.24 -18.05 -5.83
C MET A 201 -12.92 -18.44 -7.29
N ALA A 202 -11.69 -18.82 -7.60
CA ALA A 202 -11.29 -19.29 -8.92
C ALA A 202 -12.05 -20.55 -9.34
N ALA A 203 -12.37 -21.45 -8.39
CA ALA A 203 -13.15 -22.66 -8.63
C ALA A 203 -14.59 -22.40 -9.13
N THR A 204 -15.05 -21.14 -9.09
CA THR A 204 -16.34 -20.75 -9.69
C THR A 204 -16.27 -20.59 -11.20
N PHE A 205 -15.07 -20.40 -11.76
CA PHE A 205 -14.85 -20.04 -13.17
C PHE A 205 -15.59 -18.76 -13.62
N LYS A 206 -15.91 -17.86 -12.68
CA LYS A 206 -16.69 -16.64 -12.91
C LYS A 206 -15.91 -15.37 -12.56
N PRO A 207 -15.14 -14.80 -13.49
CA PRO A 207 -14.47 -13.51 -13.31
C PRO A 207 -15.43 -12.39 -12.88
N GLU A 208 -16.67 -12.39 -13.37
CA GLU A 208 -17.69 -11.41 -12.98
C GLU A 208 -17.99 -11.42 -11.48
N LEU A 209 -17.88 -12.58 -10.82
CA LEU A 209 -18.04 -12.70 -9.38
C LEU A 209 -16.83 -12.12 -8.64
N ILE A 210 -15.62 -12.28 -9.16
CA ILE A 210 -14.41 -11.63 -8.62
C ILE A 210 -14.52 -10.11 -8.73
N GLN A 211 -15.01 -9.60 -9.86
CA GLN A 211 -15.20 -8.17 -10.03
C GLN A 211 -16.23 -7.62 -9.03
N GLN A 212 -17.34 -8.35 -8.82
CA GLN A 212 -18.33 -7.99 -7.80
C GLN A 212 -17.72 -8.00 -6.39
N PHE A 213 -16.95 -9.04 -6.05
CA PHE A 213 -16.18 -9.09 -4.81
C PHE A 213 -15.28 -7.86 -4.66
N GLY A 214 -14.50 -7.53 -5.69
CA GLY A 214 -13.60 -6.38 -5.66
C GLY A 214 -14.32 -5.05 -5.42
N ARG A 215 -15.53 -4.87 -5.98
CA ARG A 215 -16.36 -3.68 -5.74
C ARG A 215 -16.82 -3.58 -4.29
N VAL A 216 -17.28 -4.68 -3.70
CA VAL A 216 -17.69 -4.73 -2.28
C VAL A 216 -16.49 -4.48 -1.38
N ALA A 217 -15.38 -5.17 -1.64
CA ALA A 217 -14.15 -5.05 -0.88
C ALA A 217 -13.57 -3.63 -0.91
N ALA A 218 -13.59 -2.96 -2.07
CA ALA A 218 -13.14 -1.58 -2.20
C ALA A 218 -13.98 -0.62 -1.36
N GLN A 219 -15.31 -0.77 -1.35
CA GLN A 219 -16.19 0.06 -0.53
C GLN A 219 -15.88 -0.10 0.97
N GLU A 220 -15.70 -1.34 1.42
CA GLU A 220 -15.33 -1.62 2.81
C GLU A 220 -13.95 -1.07 3.15
N TYR A 221 -12.96 -1.20 2.26
CA TYR A 221 -11.62 -0.64 2.48
C TYR A 221 -11.65 0.89 2.57
N ARG A 222 -12.40 1.55 1.68
CA ARG A 222 -12.58 3.01 1.75
C ARG A 222 -13.26 3.44 3.04
N ALA A 223 -14.23 2.68 3.55
CA ALA A 223 -14.86 2.94 4.85
C ALA A 223 -13.88 2.82 6.02
N LEU A 224 -12.87 1.94 5.92
CA LEU A 224 -11.78 1.80 6.88
C LEU A 224 -10.64 2.83 6.70
N GLY A 225 -10.73 3.70 5.70
CA GLY A 225 -9.66 4.65 5.36
C GLY A 225 -8.49 4.05 4.56
N ILE A 226 -8.65 2.83 4.04
CA ILE A 226 -7.66 2.13 3.23
C ILE A 226 -7.80 2.57 1.76
N ALA A 227 -6.68 2.90 1.13
CA ALA A 227 -6.60 3.36 -0.26
C ALA A 227 -5.79 2.42 -1.16
N THR A 228 -5.04 1.48 -0.59
CA THR A 228 -4.25 0.50 -1.35
C THR A 228 -4.45 -0.91 -0.80
N ALA A 229 -4.74 -1.85 -1.69
CA ALA A 229 -4.79 -3.27 -1.41
C ALA A 229 -3.49 -3.90 -1.91
N LEU A 230 -2.75 -4.58 -1.02
CA LEU A 230 -1.55 -5.35 -1.36
C LEU A 230 -1.96 -6.70 -2.00
N SER A 231 -2.76 -6.63 -3.05
CA SER A 231 -3.45 -7.74 -3.69
C SER A 231 -3.98 -7.31 -5.07
N PRO A 232 -4.28 -8.27 -5.98
CA PRO A 232 -4.34 -9.71 -5.80
C PRO A 232 -2.97 -10.40 -5.87
N GLN A 233 -2.88 -11.58 -5.25
CA GLN A 233 -1.83 -12.55 -5.53
C GLN A 233 -2.21 -13.33 -6.79
N VAL A 234 -1.52 -13.08 -7.89
CA VAL A 234 -1.81 -13.66 -9.22
C VAL A 234 -0.77 -14.70 -9.64
N ASP A 235 0.12 -15.07 -8.72
CA ASP A 235 1.07 -16.16 -8.93
C ASP A 235 0.34 -17.42 -9.38
N MET A 236 0.93 -18.18 -10.29
CA MET A 236 0.39 -19.47 -10.72
C MET A 236 0.70 -20.55 -9.68
N ALA A 237 -0.31 -21.37 -9.38
CA ALA A 237 -0.22 -22.47 -8.42
C ALA A 237 0.42 -23.73 -9.03
N THR A 238 1.65 -23.63 -9.52
CA THR A 238 2.34 -24.75 -10.20
C THR A 238 3.02 -25.74 -9.25
N GLU A 239 3.28 -25.34 -8.01
CA GLU A 239 3.86 -26.19 -6.97
C GLU A 239 2.88 -26.33 -5.80
N PRO A 240 2.14 -27.45 -5.68
CA PRO A 240 1.08 -27.62 -4.68
C PRO A 240 1.57 -27.69 -3.23
N ARG A 241 2.87 -27.88 -3.00
CA ARG A 241 3.46 -27.82 -1.65
C ARG A 241 3.71 -26.39 -1.18
N TRP A 242 3.64 -25.41 -2.09
CA TRP A 242 3.92 -24.01 -1.77
C TRP A 242 2.92 -23.45 -0.75
N LEU A 243 3.45 -22.82 0.30
CA LEU A 243 2.66 -22.36 1.45
C LEU A 243 1.53 -21.39 1.06
N ARG A 244 1.70 -20.64 -0.03
CA ARG A 244 0.76 -19.58 -0.46
C ARG A 244 -0.15 -20.01 -1.62
N PHE A 245 -0.24 -21.32 -1.86
CA PHE A 245 -0.99 -21.90 -2.98
C PHE A 245 -2.47 -21.49 -3.00
N ASP A 246 -3.12 -21.43 -1.84
CA ASP A 246 -4.55 -21.09 -1.72
C ASP A 246 -4.86 -19.60 -1.97
N GLY A 247 -3.84 -18.74 -1.91
CA GLY A 247 -3.92 -17.31 -2.22
C GLY A 247 -3.92 -17.01 -3.73
N THR A 248 -3.60 -17.99 -4.58
CA THR A 248 -3.56 -17.88 -6.04
C THR A 248 -4.94 -18.00 -6.69
N PHE A 249 -5.02 -17.80 -8.01
CA PHE A 249 -6.20 -18.17 -8.82
C PHE A 249 -6.07 -19.55 -9.50
N GLY A 250 -5.16 -20.40 -9.00
CA GLY A 250 -4.93 -21.76 -9.50
C GLY A 250 -3.77 -21.88 -10.50
N GLU A 251 -3.67 -23.05 -11.13
CA GLU A 251 -2.57 -23.39 -12.04
C GLU A 251 -2.80 -22.96 -13.50
N SER A 252 -4.01 -22.53 -13.86
CA SER A 252 -4.33 -22.08 -15.22
C SER A 252 -3.95 -20.62 -15.38
N SER A 253 -3.00 -20.34 -16.28
CA SER A 253 -2.56 -18.99 -16.62
C SER A 253 -3.71 -18.11 -17.15
N LYS A 254 -4.52 -18.65 -18.06
CA LYS A 254 -5.66 -17.96 -18.67
C LYS A 254 -6.75 -17.65 -17.65
N LEU A 255 -7.07 -18.60 -16.78
CA LEU A 255 -8.03 -18.37 -15.71
C LEU A 255 -7.50 -17.32 -14.75
N SER A 256 -6.24 -17.45 -14.33
CA SER A 256 -5.58 -16.50 -13.44
C SER A 256 -5.54 -15.08 -14.02
N ALA A 257 -5.28 -14.93 -15.33
CA ALA A 257 -5.35 -13.64 -16.01
C ALA A 257 -6.76 -13.04 -15.99
N ALA A 258 -7.79 -13.82 -16.33
CA ALA A 258 -9.18 -13.36 -16.29
C ALA A 258 -9.61 -12.95 -14.87
N MET A 259 -9.21 -13.73 -13.85
CA MET A 259 -9.50 -13.41 -12.45
C MET A 259 -8.72 -12.18 -11.96
N ALA A 260 -7.46 -12.03 -12.37
CA ALA A 260 -6.62 -10.87 -12.06
C ALA A 260 -7.18 -9.57 -12.65
N GLU A 261 -7.58 -9.59 -13.92
CA GLU A 261 -8.24 -8.48 -14.59
C GLU A 261 -9.52 -8.07 -13.85
N ALA A 262 -10.39 -9.04 -13.56
CA ALA A 262 -11.64 -8.81 -12.86
C ALA A 262 -11.44 -8.23 -11.45
N TYR A 263 -10.49 -8.78 -10.68
CA TYR A 263 -10.15 -8.29 -9.34
C TYR A 263 -9.70 -6.84 -9.40
N CYS A 264 -8.74 -6.53 -10.26
CA CYS A 264 -8.17 -5.20 -10.37
C CYS A 264 -9.22 -4.19 -10.86
N ASN A 265 -10.08 -4.55 -11.82
CA ASN A 265 -11.21 -3.71 -12.23
C ASN A 265 -12.23 -3.47 -11.10
N GLY A 266 -12.45 -4.46 -10.23
CA GLY A 266 -13.35 -4.33 -9.09
C GLY A 266 -12.83 -3.34 -8.04
N PHE A 267 -11.54 -3.44 -7.69
CA PHE A 267 -10.89 -2.54 -6.75
C PHE A 267 -10.67 -1.13 -7.32
N GLN A 268 -10.17 -1.07 -8.56
CA GLN A 268 -9.87 0.16 -9.28
C GLN A 268 -11.04 0.57 -10.16
N ASN A 269 -12.21 0.70 -9.52
CA ASN A 269 -13.54 0.93 -10.10
C ASN A 269 -13.55 1.77 -11.40
N GLU A 270 -14.57 1.57 -12.23
CA GLU A 270 -14.68 2.13 -13.59
C GLU A 270 -14.46 3.65 -13.65
N THR A 271 -14.83 4.37 -12.59
CA THR A 271 -14.42 5.75 -12.34
C THR A 271 -13.41 5.82 -11.21
N TRP A 272 -12.15 6.15 -11.54
CA TRP A 272 -11.11 6.41 -10.54
C TRP A 272 -11.56 7.52 -9.58
N GLY A 273 -11.61 7.25 -8.27
CA GLY A 273 -12.13 8.23 -7.32
C GLY A 273 -12.33 7.70 -5.90
N ALA A 274 -13.27 8.32 -5.17
CA ALA A 274 -13.46 8.09 -3.72
C ALA A 274 -13.82 6.64 -3.33
N GLN A 275 -14.30 5.84 -4.28
CA GLN A 275 -14.63 4.42 -4.12
C GLN A 275 -13.54 3.47 -4.65
N SER A 276 -12.49 4.00 -5.27
CA SER A 276 -11.41 3.20 -5.83
C SER A 276 -10.33 2.93 -4.80
N VAL A 277 -9.77 1.74 -4.85
CA VAL A 277 -8.61 1.31 -4.07
C VAL A 277 -7.55 0.83 -5.05
N ASN A 278 -6.31 1.30 -4.88
CA ASN A 278 -5.19 0.87 -5.70
C ASN A 278 -4.98 -0.64 -5.51
N ALA A 279 -4.92 -1.39 -6.60
CA ALA A 279 -4.51 -2.79 -6.55
C ALA A 279 -2.99 -2.86 -6.75
N MET A 280 -2.30 -3.57 -5.86
CA MET A 280 -0.90 -3.93 -6.02
C MET A 280 -0.80 -5.41 -6.38
N VAL A 281 -0.67 -5.69 -7.68
CA VAL A 281 -0.61 -7.06 -8.18
C VAL A 281 0.73 -7.70 -7.78
N LYS A 282 0.68 -8.96 -7.33
CA LYS A 282 1.86 -9.64 -6.77
C LYS A 282 1.91 -11.14 -7.08
N HIS A 283 3.08 -11.78 -7.12
CA HIS A 283 4.41 -11.19 -6.91
C HIS A 283 5.23 -11.33 -8.19
N TRP A 284 5.51 -10.22 -8.89
CA TRP A 284 6.21 -10.23 -10.18
C TRP A 284 7.59 -10.91 -10.08
N PRO A 285 7.98 -11.77 -11.04
CA PRO A 285 7.27 -12.18 -12.26
C PRO A 285 6.44 -13.47 -12.10
N GLY A 286 6.10 -13.86 -10.87
CA GLY A 286 5.36 -15.08 -10.52
C GLY A 286 6.14 -15.95 -9.54
N GLY A 287 5.59 -16.18 -8.35
CA GLY A 287 6.26 -16.86 -7.24
C GLY A 287 5.94 -18.34 -7.04
N GLY A 288 4.85 -18.86 -7.60
CA GLY A 288 4.33 -20.18 -7.25
C GLY A 288 5.08 -21.39 -7.83
N SER A 289 6.25 -21.16 -8.43
CA SER A 289 7.18 -22.20 -8.90
C SER A 289 8.35 -22.45 -7.93
N GLY A 290 8.21 -22.00 -6.68
CA GLY A 290 9.23 -22.13 -5.63
C GLY A 290 9.84 -23.54 -5.54
N GLU A 291 11.16 -23.61 -5.46
CA GLU A 291 11.89 -24.87 -5.42
C GLU A 291 11.44 -25.73 -4.23
N ALA A 292 10.99 -26.95 -4.53
CA ALA A 292 10.45 -27.90 -3.56
C ALA A 292 9.27 -27.36 -2.73
N GLY A 293 8.56 -26.32 -3.20
CA GLY A 293 7.42 -25.70 -2.53
C GLY A 293 7.78 -24.89 -1.29
N ARG A 294 9.04 -24.51 -1.11
CA ARG A 294 9.46 -23.68 0.02
C ARG A 294 9.18 -22.21 -0.28
N ASP A 295 8.77 -21.47 0.75
CA ASP A 295 8.43 -20.07 0.59
C ASP A 295 9.65 -19.15 0.77
N ALA A 296 9.77 -18.16 -0.12
CA ALA A 296 10.91 -17.25 -0.18
C ALA A 296 10.94 -16.17 0.90
N HIS A 297 9.95 -16.13 1.81
CA HIS A 297 10.11 -15.45 3.09
C HIS A 297 11.24 -16.05 3.93
N TYR A 298 11.64 -17.29 3.64
CA TYR A 298 12.73 -18.00 4.31
C TYR A 298 13.87 -18.28 3.34
N ALA A 299 15.10 -18.33 3.87
CA ALA A 299 16.29 -18.48 3.04
C ALA A 299 16.35 -19.84 2.31
N ASN A 300 15.70 -20.87 2.84
CA ASN A 300 15.59 -22.19 2.21
C ASN A 300 14.60 -22.22 1.03
N GLY A 301 13.77 -21.19 0.84
CA GLY A 301 12.80 -21.08 -0.26
C GLY A 301 13.17 -20.02 -1.30
N LYS A 302 14.41 -19.55 -1.31
CA LYS A 302 14.81 -18.39 -2.12
C LYS A 302 14.79 -18.59 -3.64
N PHE A 303 14.65 -19.82 -4.14
CA PHE A 303 14.70 -20.08 -5.58
C PHE A 303 13.30 -20.32 -6.16
N ALA A 304 12.98 -19.63 -7.25
CA ALA A 304 11.91 -20.01 -8.16
C ALA A 304 12.53 -20.77 -9.34
N VAL A 305 12.02 -21.96 -9.63
CA VAL A 305 12.52 -22.83 -10.71
C VAL A 305 11.43 -23.04 -11.75
N TYR A 306 11.81 -23.32 -13.00
CA TYR A 306 10.84 -23.37 -14.11
C TYR A 306 10.95 -24.67 -14.92
N PRO A 307 10.57 -25.83 -14.35
CA PRO A 307 10.56 -27.09 -15.07
C PRO A 307 9.74 -26.99 -16.37
N GLY A 308 10.27 -27.53 -17.46
CA GLY A 308 9.62 -27.41 -18.77
C GLY A 308 9.72 -26.02 -19.40
N ASN A 309 10.59 -25.14 -18.90
CA ASN A 309 10.80 -23.79 -19.42
C ASN A 309 9.54 -22.92 -19.36
N ASN A 310 8.76 -23.05 -18.28
CA ASN A 310 7.45 -22.43 -18.14
C ASN A 310 7.46 -20.99 -17.62
N PHE A 311 8.61 -20.31 -17.56
CA PHE A 311 8.73 -18.94 -17.03
C PHE A 311 7.74 -17.95 -17.68
N ASN A 312 7.61 -18.00 -19.01
CA ASN A 312 6.69 -17.11 -19.73
C ASN A 312 5.22 -17.30 -19.34
N GLU A 313 4.84 -18.52 -18.94
CA GLU A 313 3.48 -18.82 -18.52
C GLU A 313 3.13 -18.05 -17.22
N HIS A 314 4.09 -17.94 -16.30
CA HIS A 314 3.94 -17.21 -15.03
C HIS A 314 3.76 -15.69 -15.22
N LEU A 315 4.12 -15.15 -16.39
CA LEU A 315 3.91 -13.74 -16.73
C LEU A 315 2.46 -13.44 -17.11
N ILE A 316 1.75 -14.42 -17.68
CA ILE A 316 0.41 -14.24 -18.28
C ILE A 316 -0.60 -13.61 -17.32
N PRO A 317 -0.71 -14.00 -16.04
CA PRO A 317 -1.65 -13.38 -15.10
C PRO A 317 -1.43 -11.86 -14.92
N PHE A 318 -0.17 -11.41 -15.05
CA PHE A 318 0.18 -10.00 -15.03
C PHE A 318 -0.08 -9.35 -16.39
N THR A 319 0.55 -9.86 -17.44
CA THR A 319 0.64 -9.20 -18.75
C THR A 319 -0.65 -9.27 -19.56
N GLU A 320 -1.46 -10.29 -19.34
CA GLU A 320 -2.75 -10.48 -20.00
C GLU A 320 -3.95 -10.26 -19.08
N GLY A 321 -3.73 -10.19 -17.77
CA GLY A 321 -4.76 -9.87 -16.78
C GLY A 321 -4.57 -8.48 -16.18
N ALA A 322 -3.74 -8.39 -15.13
CA ALA A 322 -3.59 -7.18 -14.33
C ALA A 322 -3.13 -5.93 -15.12
N PHE A 323 -2.47 -6.08 -16.26
CA PHE A 323 -2.01 -4.98 -17.13
C PHE A 323 -2.92 -4.72 -18.35
N LYS A 324 -4.08 -5.38 -18.42
CA LYS A 324 -5.07 -5.21 -19.49
C LYS A 324 -6.46 -4.93 -18.93
N LEU A 325 -6.56 -3.98 -18.01
CA LEU A 325 -7.84 -3.61 -17.42
C LEU A 325 -8.73 -2.87 -18.41
N THR A 326 -10.01 -3.23 -18.43
CA THR A 326 -11.05 -2.53 -19.21
C THR A 326 -11.39 -1.15 -18.64
N GLY A 327 -11.24 -0.96 -17.31
CA GLY A 327 -11.51 0.29 -16.61
C GLY A 327 -10.62 1.48 -17.02
N GLN A 328 -10.83 2.64 -16.41
CA GLN A 328 -10.07 3.87 -16.74
C GLN A 328 -8.59 3.78 -16.37
N THR A 329 -8.24 2.94 -15.39
CA THR A 329 -6.85 2.77 -14.92
C THR A 329 -5.98 1.99 -15.88
N LYS A 330 -6.56 1.17 -16.76
CA LYS A 330 -5.88 0.33 -17.78
C LYS A 330 -4.91 -0.74 -17.24
N LYS A 331 -4.33 -0.56 -16.07
CA LYS A 331 -3.40 -1.47 -15.38
C LYS A 331 -3.61 -1.41 -13.87
N ALA A 332 -3.20 -2.45 -13.15
CA ALA A 332 -3.03 -2.39 -11.70
C ALA A 332 -2.08 -1.23 -11.34
N ALA A 333 -2.47 -0.43 -10.36
CA ALA A 333 -1.80 0.81 -9.99
C ALA A 333 -0.39 0.58 -9.41
N ALA A 334 -0.16 -0.59 -8.82
CA ALA A 334 1.14 -0.99 -8.32
C ALA A 334 1.45 -2.47 -8.65
N VAL A 335 2.74 -2.81 -8.65
CA VAL A 335 3.28 -4.16 -8.79
C VAL A 335 4.28 -4.41 -7.66
N MET A 336 4.23 -5.60 -7.07
CA MET A 336 5.21 -6.04 -6.09
C MET A 336 6.10 -7.15 -6.64
N PRO A 337 7.42 -6.96 -6.78
CA PRO A 337 8.34 -8.05 -7.13
C PRO A 337 8.52 -9.04 -5.98
N TYR A 338 8.65 -10.33 -6.30
CA TYR A 338 8.77 -11.37 -5.26
C TYR A 338 10.16 -11.46 -4.65
N TYR A 339 10.25 -12.09 -3.48
CA TYR A 339 11.52 -12.39 -2.81
C TYR A 339 12.42 -13.33 -3.62
N THR A 340 11.87 -14.22 -4.44
CA THR A 340 12.65 -15.28 -5.09
C THR A 340 13.75 -14.76 -6.02
N ILE A 341 14.77 -15.58 -6.19
CA ILE A 341 15.68 -15.57 -7.32
C ILE A 341 15.00 -16.38 -8.43
N SER A 342 14.61 -15.72 -9.53
CA SER A 342 14.14 -16.40 -10.74
C SER A 342 15.31 -17.12 -11.42
N TRP A 343 15.53 -18.39 -11.04
CA TRP A 343 16.77 -19.10 -11.30
C TRP A 343 17.04 -19.29 -12.79
N ASN A 344 18.21 -18.83 -13.25
CA ASN A 344 18.68 -18.92 -14.64
C ASN A 344 17.72 -18.32 -15.69
N GLN A 345 16.85 -17.37 -15.29
CA GLN A 345 15.99 -16.64 -16.23
C GLN A 345 16.62 -15.34 -16.73
N THR A 346 17.73 -14.92 -16.12
CA THR A 346 18.46 -13.70 -16.45
C THR A 346 19.97 -13.94 -16.34
N ASN A 347 20.77 -12.93 -16.69
CA ASN A 347 22.23 -12.98 -16.56
C ASN A 347 22.74 -12.85 -15.11
N GLU A 348 21.86 -12.59 -14.13
CA GLU A 348 22.24 -12.42 -12.73
C GLU A 348 21.23 -13.14 -11.80
N ASN A 349 21.71 -14.10 -11.00
CA ASN A 349 20.90 -14.85 -10.04
C ASN A 349 20.80 -14.11 -8.69
N VAL A 350 20.08 -12.99 -8.69
CA VAL A 350 19.70 -12.21 -7.50
C VAL A 350 18.18 -12.17 -7.37
N ALA A 351 17.68 -11.89 -6.17
CA ALA A 351 16.24 -11.77 -5.92
C ALA A 351 15.58 -10.75 -6.87
N ASN A 352 14.31 -10.97 -7.22
CA ASN A 352 13.65 -10.24 -8.30
C ASN A 352 13.61 -8.71 -8.05
N ASN A 353 13.56 -8.28 -6.79
CA ASN A 353 13.65 -6.88 -6.38
C ASN A 353 14.96 -6.18 -6.81
N TYR A 354 16.05 -6.95 -6.93
CA TYR A 354 17.39 -6.47 -7.30
C TYR A 354 17.71 -6.63 -8.79
N ASN A 355 16.83 -7.29 -9.55
CA ASN A 355 17.11 -7.71 -10.90
C ASN A 355 16.62 -6.67 -11.92
N LYS A 356 17.56 -5.91 -12.47
CA LYS A 356 17.27 -4.86 -13.46
C LYS A 356 16.59 -5.39 -14.73
N TYR A 357 16.93 -6.59 -15.18
CA TYR A 357 16.28 -7.17 -16.34
C TYR A 357 14.79 -7.42 -16.08
N LEU A 358 14.44 -8.01 -14.93
CA LEU A 358 13.04 -8.30 -14.59
C LEU A 358 12.22 -7.04 -14.33
N VAL A 359 12.78 -6.04 -13.65
CA VAL A 359 12.04 -4.84 -13.25
C VAL A 359 12.08 -3.76 -14.35
N THR A 360 13.25 -3.40 -14.85
CA THR A 360 13.36 -2.35 -15.87
C THR A 360 13.11 -2.89 -17.27
N ASP A 361 13.86 -3.90 -17.72
CA ASP A 361 13.83 -4.28 -19.14
C ASP A 361 12.55 -5.05 -19.52
N LEU A 362 12.10 -5.96 -18.66
CA LEU A 362 10.91 -6.77 -18.90
C LEU A 362 9.63 -6.02 -18.50
N LEU A 363 9.47 -5.68 -17.21
CA LEU A 363 8.24 -5.06 -16.71
C LEU A 363 8.01 -3.65 -17.29
N ARG A 364 8.97 -2.72 -17.10
CA ARG A 364 8.78 -1.32 -17.52
C ARG A 364 8.91 -1.13 -19.03
N LYS A 365 9.96 -1.66 -19.67
CA LYS A 365 10.20 -1.42 -21.11
C LYS A 365 9.37 -2.35 -21.99
N GLN A 366 9.55 -3.67 -21.89
CA GLN A 366 8.89 -4.62 -22.79
C GLN A 366 7.36 -4.64 -22.60
N TYR A 367 6.87 -4.63 -21.36
CA TYR A 367 5.42 -4.60 -21.06
C TYR A 367 4.85 -3.20 -20.78
N GLY A 368 5.68 -2.16 -20.90
CA GLY A 368 5.24 -0.77 -20.83
C GLY A 368 4.62 -0.38 -19.48
N TYR A 369 5.00 -1.03 -18.38
CA TYR A 369 4.43 -0.74 -17.06
C TYR A 369 4.99 0.58 -16.49
N ASP A 370 4.11 1.54 -16.23
CA ASP A 370 4.39 2.90 -15.78
C ASP A 370 3.81 3.21 -14.39
N GLY A 371 3.21 2.21 -13.73
CA GLY A 371 2.76 2.33 -12.35
C GLY A 371 3.88 2.17 -11.32
N VAL A 372 3.48 2.07 -10.04
CA VAL A 372 4.41 1.99 -8.91
C VAL A 372 4.96 0.58 -8.76
N VAL A 373 6.29 0.45 -8.66
CA VAL A 373 6.95 -0.81 -8.28
C VAL A 373 7.36 -0.71 -6.82
N CYS A 374 6.70 -1.45 -5.94
CA CYS A 374 7.01 -1.51 -4.51
C CYS A 374 7.67 -2.84 -4.20
N THR A 375 8.81 -2.86 -3.51
CA THR A 375 9.39 -4.12 -3.07
C THR A 375 8.46 -4.86 -2.10
N ASP A 376 8.65 -6.17 -1.98
CA ASP A 376 8.10 -6.89 -0.84
C ASP A 376 8.82 -6.49 0.47
N TRP A 377 8.34 -6.99 1.62
CA TRP A 377 8.75 -6.53 2.95
C TRP A 377 10.13 -7.00 3.40
N SER A 378 10.92 -6.06 3.94
CA SER A 378 12.24 -6.34 4.54
C SER A 378 13.26 -6.94 3.57
N VAL A 379 13.16 -6.60 2.28
CA VAL A 379 14.14 -7.08 1.28
C VAL A 379 15.53 -6.46 1.47
N THR A 380 15.64 -5.34 2.19
CA THR A 380 16.90 -4.59 2.44
C THR A 380 17.54 -4.89 3.80
N GLY A 381 16.80 -5.50 4.73
CA GLY A 381 17.28 -5.81 6.08
C GLY A 381 18.36 -6.88 6.10
N ASP A 382 19.14 -6.95 7.17
CA ASP A 382 20.14 -8.02 7.31
C ASP A 382 19.49 -9.37 7.53
N HIS A 383 20.04 -10.40 6.89
CA HIS A 383 19.71 -11.80 7.15
C HIS A 383 20.55 -12.33 8.30
N LYS A 384 19.90 -12.93 9.30
CA LYS A 384 20.51 -13.44 10.52
C LYS A 384 20.32 -14.93 10.71
N ALA A 385 19.21 -15.50 10.21
CA ALA A 385 18.88 -16.91 10.44
C ALA A 385 17.98 -17.50 9.35
N MET A 386 18.23 -18.77 9.02
CA MET A 386 17.61 -19.45 7.87
C MET A 386 16.08 -19.60 7.94
N ASP A 387 15.53 -19.73 9.14
CA ASP A 387 14.14 -20.10 9.42
C ASP A 387 13.37 -19.04 10.24
N VAL A 388 13.90 -17.81 10.29
CA VAL A 388 13.25 -16.70 11.00
C VAL A 388 12.47 -15.83 10.03
N PHE A 389 11.18 -15.66 10.33
CA PHE A 389 10.29 -14.84 9.52
C PHE A 389 10.66 -13.34 9.54
N ILE A 390 10.93 -12.79 10.73
CA ILE A 390 11.30 -11.37 10.91
C ILE A 390 12.80 -11.22 10.68
N ASP A 391 13.19 -11.37 9.43
CA ASP A 391 14.57 -11.29 8.98
C ASP A 391 14.66 -10.64 7.59
N GLY A 392 15.87 -10.29 7.17
CA GLY A 392 16.14 -9.75 5.84
C GLY A 392 16.01 -10.78 4.72
N LYS A 393 15.36 -10.41 3.59
CA LYS A 393 15.21 -11.28 2.40
C LYS A 393 16.16 -10.83 1.28
N VAL A 394 17.45 -10.85 1.57
CA VAL A 394 18.53 -10.27 0.75
C VAL A 394 19.17 -11.29 -0.21
N TRP A 395 18.34 -12.12 -0.85
CA TRP A 395 18.83 -13.31 -1.56
C TRP A 395 19.70 -12.97 -2.78
N GLY A 396 20.92 -13.52 -2.79
CA GLY A 396 21.94 -13.28 -3.81
C GLY A 396 22.73 -11.98 -3.65
N VAL A 397 22.44 -11.19 -2.62
CA VAL A 397 23.13 -9.93 -2.30
C VAL A 397 23.46 -9.82 -0.81
N GLU A 398 23.63 -10.96 -0.15
CA GLU A 398 23.90 -11.05 1.29
C GLU A 398 25.18 -10.29 1.70
N ASN A 399 26.12 -10.11 0.76
CA ASN A 399 27.38 -9.40 0.93
C ASN A 399 27.27 -7.87 0.90
N LEU A 400 26.17 -7.32 0.38
CA LEU A 400 25.95 -5.87 0.32
C LEU A 400 25.50 -5.34 1.68
N ASN A 401 25.89 -4.12 2.03
CA ASN A 401 25.32 -3.42 3.18
C ASN A 401 23.94 -2.83 2.85
N MET A 402 23.25 -2.29 3.86
CA MET A 402 21.89 -1.78 3.70
C MET A 402 21.78 -0.66 2.64
N ALA A 403 22.70 0.30 2.58
CA ALA A 403 22.68 1.37 1.60
C ALA A 403 22.94 0.83 0.18
N GLU A 404 23.91 -0.07 0.01
CA GLU A 404 24.19 -0.72 -1.27
C GLU A 404 22.99 -1.54 -1.79
N ARG A 405 22.23 -2.18 -0.91
CA ARG A 405 20.98 -2.88 -1.26
C ARG A 405 19.92 -1.91 -1.77
N HIS A 406 19.71 -0.77 -1.08
CA HIS A 406 18.79 0.28 -1.55
C HIS A 406 19.23 0.81 -2.91
N TYR A 407 20.52 1.11 -3.08
CA TYR A 407 21.07 1.56 -4.36
C TYR A 407 20.80 0.56 -5.48
N LYS A 408 21.09 -0.74 -5.27
CA LYS A 408 20.86 -1.77 -6.30
C LYS A 408 19.39 -1.89 -6.67
N ILE A 409 18.46 -1.77 -5.72
CA ILE A 409 17.01 -1.79 -5.98
C ILE A 409 16.56 -0.56 -6.78
N LEU A 410 17.04 0.64 -6.44
CA LEU A 410 16.76 1.86 -7.21
C LEU A 410 17.27 1.71 -8.65
N MET A 411 18.47 1.17 -8.82
CA MET A 411 19.07 0.94 -10.15
C MET A 411 18.39 -0.20 -10.92
N ALA A 412 17.72 -1.12 -10.24
CA ALA A 412 16.86 -2.12 -10.86
C ALA A 412 15.54 -1.51 -11.35
N GLY A 413 15.09 -0.42 -10.73
CA GLY A 413 13.95 0.40 -11.16
C GLY A 413 12.72 0.31 -10.27
N ALA A 414 12.85 -0.09 -9.00
CA ALA A 414 11.75 0.00 -8.04
C ALA A 414 11.58 1.43 -7.49
N ASP A 415 10.36 1.78 -7.08
CA ASP A 415 9.99 3.11 -6.61
C ASP A 415 9.81 3.18 -5.08
N GLN A 416 9.46 2.06 -4.43
CA GLN A 416 9.13 2.02 -3.01
C GLN A 416 9.74 0.80 -2.29
N PHE A 417 10.01 0.95 -1.00
CA PHE A 417 10.64 -0.05 -0.14
C PHE A 417 9.68 -0.56 0.94
N GLY A 418 9.17 -1.77 0.75
CA GLY A 418 8.34 -2.51 1.71
C GLY A 418 9.01 -2.69 3.07
N GLY A 419 8.36 -2.25 4.14
CA GLY A 419 8.79 -2.49 5.53
C GLY A 419 9.88 -1.56 6.07
N ASN A 420 10.20 -0.49 5.37
CA ASN A 420 11.24 0.46 5.76
C ASN A 420 10.60 1.72 6.38
N ASN A 421 10.95 2.04 7.62
CA ASN A 421 10.46 3.23 8.34
C ASN A 421 11.46 4.39 8.36
N ASP A 422 12.73 4.13 8.05
CA ASP A 422 13.86 5.06 8.20
C ASP A 422 14.37 5.46 6.81
N MET A 423 14.43 6.76 6.53
CA MET A 423 14.90 7.26 5.22
C MET A 423 16.43 7.22 5.09
N LYS A 424 17.18 7.11 6.19
CA LYS A 424 18.64 7.25 6.18
C LYS A 424 19.33 6.30 5.17
N PRO A 425 18.98 5.01 5.06
CA PRO A 425 19.63 4.13 4.09
C PRO A 425 19.42 4.55 2.63
N ILE A 426 18.30 5.19 2.32
CA ILE A 426 18.02 5.75 0.98
C ILE A 426 18.89 6.99 0.74
N ILE A 427 19.04 7.84 1.75
CA ILE A 427 19.92 9.01 1.68
C ILE A 427 21.39 8.59 1.50
N ASP A 428 21.83 7.58 2.26
CA ASP A 428 23.17 7.01 2.14
C ASP A 428 23.41 6.38 0.76
N ALA A 429 22.37 5.79 0.14
CA ALA A 429 22.44 5.24 -1.21
C ALA A 429 22.46 6.30 -2.31
N TYR A 430 21.95 7.50 -2.02
CA TYR A 430 21.94 8.65 -2.93
C TYR A 430 23.27 9.44 -2.90
N ALA A 431 23.92 9.50 -1.75
CA ALA A 431 25.19 10.20 -1.52
C ALA A 431 26.36 9.52 -2.23
#